data_AF-A0A0W4ZSY0-F1
#
_entry.id   AF-A0A0W4ZSY0-F1
#
_cell.length_a   1.000
_cell.length_b   1.000
_cell.length_c   1.000
_cell.angle_alpha   90.00
_cell.angle_beta   90.00
_cell.angle_gamma   90.00
#
_symmetry.space_group_name_H-M   'P 1'
#
loop_
_entity.id
_entity.type
_entity.pdbx_description
1 polymer ?
#
loop_
_entity_poly.entity_id
_entity_poly.type
_entity_poly.pdbx_seq_one_letter_code
_entity_poly.pdbx_strand_id
1 'polypeptide(L)'
;MIFCPVCGNHLLVGTSIAGYNRFECRTCPYEFPIDRYLYSKRMMKQKEVDDVLGGEKAWDNVDKTDAQCPASDCGGLKAYFFQIQIRSADEPMTTFYKCTKCGYRWREG
;
A
#
# COMPACT_ATOMS: atom_id res chain seq x y z
N MET A 1 -17.29 -12.61 3.35
CA MET A 1 -17.52 -12.57 1.89
C MET A 1 -18.11 -13.91 1.51
N ILE A 2 -19.24 -13.95 0.79
CA ILE A 2 -19.98 -15.20 0.49
C ILE A 2 -19.90 -15.42 -1.01
N PHE A 3 -19.57 -16.65 -1.40
CA PHE A 3 -19.37 -17.05 -2.80
C PHE A 3 -20.40 -18.08 -3.22
N CYS A 4 -20.75 -18.10 -4.50
CA CYS A 4 -21.60 -19.12 -5.07
C CYS A 4 -20.85 -20.46 -5.14
N PRO A 5 -21.44 -21.58 -4.68
CA PRO A 5 -20.80 -22.89 -4.71
C PRO A 5 -20.65 -23.47 -6.13
N VAL A 6 -21.36 -22.92 -7.12
CA VAL A 6 -21.35 -23.43 -8.51
C VAL A 6 -20.32 -22.70 -9.37
N CYS A 7 -20.27 -21.37 -9.31
CA CYS A 7 -19.41 -20.57 -10.18
C CYS A 7 -18.29 -19.81 -9.46
N GLY A 8 -18.21 -19.87 -8.12
CA GLY A 8 -17.20 -19.18 -7.33
C GLY A 8 -17.31 -17.65 -7.32
N ASN A 9 -18.29 -17.07 -8.01
CA ASN A 9 -18.50 -15.62 -8.04
C ASN A 9 -19.13 -15.10 -6.74
N HIS A 10 -18.90 -13.82 -6.45
CA HIS A 10 -19.48 -13.15 -5.29
C HIS A 10 -21.00 -13.04 -5.42
N LEU A 11 -21.71 -13.36 -4.35
CA LEU A 11 -23.17 -13.24 -4.30
C LEU A 11 -23.57 -11.81 -3.93
N LEU A 12 -24.55 -11.24 -4.64
CA LEU A 12 -25.07 -9.91 -4.37
C LEU A 12 -26.39 -10.00 -3.60
N VAL A 13 -26.71 -8.95 -2.84
CA VAL A 13 -27.99 -8.87 -2.13
C VAL A 13 -29.03 -8.31 -3.11
N GLY A 14 -30.05 -9.12 -3.41
CA GLY A 14 -31.23 -8.74 -4.18
C GLY A 14 -32.49 -8.82 -3.33
N THR A 15 -33.55 -8.14 -3.76
CA THR A 15 -34.87 -8.19 -3.11
C THR A 15 -35.79 -9.15 -3.85
N SER A 16 -36.51 -9.97 -3.09
CA SER A 16 -37.58 -10.82 -3.63
C SER A 16 -38.90 -10.07 -3.72
N ILE A 17 -39.73 -10.47 -4.68
CA ILE A 17 -41.11 -9.97 -4.86
C ILE A 17 -41.93 -10.21 -3.58
N ALA A 18 -41.59 -11.25 -2.82
CA ALA A 18 -42.20 -11.58 -1.53
C ALA A 18 -41.63 -10.77 -0.34
N GLY A 19 -40.78 -9.76 -0.58
CA GLY A 19 -40.34 -8.80 0.45
C GLY A 19 -39.16 -9.23 1.33
N TYR A 20 -38.55 -10.40 1.08
CA TYR A 20 -37.33 -10.83 1.76
C TYR A 20 -36.07 -10.58 0.93
N ASN A 21 -34.94 -10.40 1.61
CA ASN A 21 -33.63 -10.26 0.96
C ASN A 21 -33.09 -11.64 0.58
N ARG A 22 -32.53 -11.79 -0.62
CA ARG A 22 -31.86 -13.01 -1.09
C ARG A 22 -30.45 -12.69 -1.57
N PHE A 23 -29.55 -13.65 -1.45
CA PHE A 23 -28.29 -13.66 -2.17
C PHE A 23 -28.51 -14.24 -3.56
N GLU A 24 -28.29 -13.43 -4.59
CA GLU A 24 -28.40 -13.83 -5.98
C GLU A 24 -27.03 -13.79 -6.67
N CYS A 25 -26.78 -14.76 -7.55
CA CYS A 25 -25.63 -14.75 -8.43
C CYS A 25 -26.00 -14.09 -9.77
N ARG A 26 -25.12 -13.24 -10.32
CA ARG A 26 -25.35 -12.66 -11.67
C ARG A 26 -24.97 -13.58 -12.82
N THR A 27 -24.27 -14.68 -12.54
CA THR A 27 -23.72 -15.58 -13.57
C THR A 27 -24.48 -16.90 -13.66
N CYS A 28 -25.16 -17.31 -12.59
CA CYS A 28 -25.93 -18.55 -12.56
C CYS A 28 -27.23 -18.33 -11.77
N PRO A 29 -28.28 -19.16 -11.96
CA PRO A 29 -29.58 -19.00 -11.30
C PRO A 29 -29.57 -19.42 -9.81
N TYR A 30 -28.41 -19.32 -9.14
CA TYR A 30 -28.29 -19.65 -7.74
C TYR A 30 -28.87 -18.52 -6.89
N GLU A 31 -29.85 -18.87 -6.07
CA GLU A 31 -30.50 -17.97 -5.12
C GLU A 31 -30.48 -18.60 -3.72
N PHE A 32 -30.17 -17.78 -2.71
CA PHE A 32 -30.18 -18.22 -1.32
C PHE A 32 -30.87 -17.17 -0.43
N PRO A 33 -31.97 -17.52 0.28
CA PRO A 33 -32.69 -16.56 1.13
C PRO A 33 -31.86 -16.13 2.34
N ILE A 34 -31.92 -14.85 2.70
CA ILE A 34 -31.21 -14.29 3.85
C ILE A 34 -32.14 -14.33 5.07
N ASP A 35 -32.16 -15.47 5.76
CA ASP A 35 -32.99 -15.66 6.97
C ASP A 35 -32.31 -15.17 8.26
N ARG A 36 -30.99 -14.96 8.23
CA ARG A 36 -30.20 -14.59 9.42
C ARG A 36 -29.32 -13.39 9.14
N TYR A 37 -29.07 -12.59 10.18
CA TYR A 37 -28.07 -11.52 10.13
C TYR A 37 -26.67 -12.14 9.98
N LEU A 38 -26.09 -12.06 8.79
CA LEU A 38 -24.69 -12.43 8.57
C LEU A 38 -23.81 -11.18 8.71
N TYR A 39 -23.06 -11.09 9.81
CA TYR A 39 -21.99 -10.12 9.99
C TYR A 39 -20.66 -10.85 10.20
N SER A 40 -19.61 -10.41 9.49
CA SER A 40 -18.25 -10.92 9.65
C SER A 40 -17.33 -9.75 9.90
N LYS A 41 -17.11 -9.40 11.16
CA LYS A 41 -16.15 -8.36 11.55
C LYS A 41 -14.77 -9.01 11.69
N ARG A 42 -13.84 -8.69 10.78
CA ARG A 42 -12.42 -8.99 10.97
C ARG A 42 -11.75 -7.71 11.47
N MET A 43 -11.17 -7.76 12.66
CA MET A 43 -10.26 -6.71 13.12
C MET A 43 -8.94 -6.88 12.37
N MET A 44 -8.67 -6.00 11.42
CA MET A 44 -7.35 -5.94 10.79
C MET A 44 -6.40 -5.26 11.76
N LYS A 45 -5.34 -5.97 12.17
CA LYS A 45 -4.19 -5.32 12.77
C LYS A 45 -3.54 -4.48 11.68
N GLN A 46 -3.18 -3.24 12.00
CA GLN A 46 -2.41 -2.40 11.09
C GLN A 46 -1.10 -3.12 10.79
N LYS A 47 -0.81 -3.35 9.50
CA LYS A 47 0.50 -3.87 9.11
C LYS A 47 1.53 -2.82 9.55
N GLU A 48 2.54 -3.24 10.29
CA GLU A 48 3.70 -2.39 10.52
C GLU A 48 4.24 -1.97 9.16
N VAL A 49 4.53 -0.68 9.01
CA VAL A 49 5.07 -0.14 7.76
C VAL A 49 6.44 -0.78 7.59
N ASP A 50 6.54 -1.84 6.80
CA ASP A 50 7.82 -2.30 6.29
C ASP A 50 8.47 -1.09 5.62
N ASP A 51 9.69 -0.74 6.03
CA ASP A 51 10.48 0.29 5.39
C ASP A 51 10.65 -0.08 3.91
N VAL A 52 9.79 0.45 3.05
CA VAL A 52 9.76 0.21 1.59
C VAL A 52 11.09 0.61 0.94
N LEU A 53 11.86 1.44 1.64
CA LEU A 53 13.18 1.94 1.23
C LEU A 53 14.32 1.19 1.91
N GLY A 54 14.03 -0.02 2.41
CA GLY A 54 14.91 -0.87 3.18
C GLY A 54 15.30 -0.24 4.52
N GLY A 55 15.39 -1.07 5.56
CA GLY A 55 15.75 -0.62 6.91
C GLY A 55 17.17 -0.01 6.99
N GLU A 56 17.74 0.01 8.19
CA GLU A 56 19.05 0.66 8.43
C GLU A 56 20.17 0.22 7.47
N LYS A 57 20.15 -1.05 7.02
CA LYS A 57 21.11 -1.66 6.09
C LYS A 57 20.95 -1.25 4.62
N ALA A 58 19.85 -0.60 4.25
CA ALA A 58 19.59 -0.22 2.86
C ALA A 58 20.59 0.82 2.35
N TRP A 59 21.22 1.57 3.26
CA TRP A 59 22.18 2.62 2.94
C TRP A 59 23.63 2.12 2.87
N ASP A 60 23.90 0.86 3.24
CA ASP A 60 25.27 0.32 3.32
C ASP A 60 25.89 0.12 1.93
N ASN A 61 25.07 -0.16 0.91
CA ASN A 61 25.51 -0.39 -0.48
C ASN A 61 25.12 0.75 -1.43
N VAL A 62 24.68 1.89 -0.90
CA VAL A 62 24.21 3.01 -1.71
C VAL A 62 25.39 3.90 -2.09
N ASP A 63 25.40 4.37 -3.33
CA ASP A 63 26.44 5.27 -3.83
C ASP A 63 26.48 6.58 -3.03
N LYS A 64 27.70 7.12 -2.90
CA LYS A 64 27.96 8.40 -2.22
C LYS A 64 28.14 9.48 -3.27
N THR A 65 27.52 10.62 -3.05
CA THR A 65 27.71 11.83 -3.85
C THR A 65 28.09 13.01 -2.97
N ASP A 66 28.72 14.01 -3.58
CA ASP A 66 29.06 15.27 -2.92
C ASP A 66 27.80 16.16 -2.92
N ALA A 67 27.10 16.16 -1.79
CA ALA A 67 25.90 16.98 -1.56
C ALA A 67 25.98 17.61 -0.16
N GLN A 68 25.79 18.93 -0.12
CA GLN A 68 25.79 19.67 1.14
C GLN A 68 24.53 19.34 1.95
N CYS A 69 24.72 18.97 3.22
CA CYS A 69 23.60 18.71 4.11
C CYS A 69 22.81 20.01 4.37
N PRO A 70 21.48 20.00 4.22
CA PRO A 70 20.65 21.19 4.49
C PRO A 70 20.40 21.44 5.98
N ALA A 71 20.78 20.50 6.85
CA ALA A 71 20.65 20.69 8.30
C ALA A 71 21.63 21.77 8.77
N SER A 72 21.11 22.83 9.40
CA SER A 72 21.92 23.96 9.92
C SER A 72 23.04 23.52 10.85
N ASP A 73 22.81 22.42 11.58
CA ASP A 73 23.74 21.89 12.58
C ASP A 73 24.78 20.94 11.97
N CYS A 74 24.77 20.74 10.64
CA CYS A 74 25.64 19.80 9.96
C CYS A 74 26.28 20.38 8.68
N GLY A 75 27.58 20.69 8.74
CA GLY A 75 28.41 21.01 7.56
C GLY A 75 28.91 19.77 6.81
N GLY A 76 28.06 18.76 6.60
CA GLY A 76 28.40 17.57 5.84
C GLY A 76 28.44 17.85 4.35
N LEU A 77 29.51 17.45 3.65
CA LEU A 77 29.64 17.61 2.19
C LEU A 77 29.32 16.33 1.39
N LYS A 78 29.06 15.21 2.08
CA LYS A 78 28.81 13.90 1.46
C LYS A 78 27.51 13.29 1.92
N ALA A 79 26.74 12.76 0.98
CA ALA A 79 25.48 12.08 1.23
C ALA A 79 25.40 10.77 0.44
N TYR A 80 24.74 9.76 1.02
CA TYR A 80 24.26 8.62 0.26
C TYR A 80 23.06 9.06 -0.57
N PHE A 81 22.94 8.57 -1.82
CA PHE A 81 21.81 8.91 -2.67
C PHE A 81 21.26 7.71 -3.43
N PHE A 82 19.94 7.63 -3.58
CA PHE A 82 19.30 6.71 -4.50
C PHE A 82 18.13 7.40 -5.19
N GLN A 83 17.76 6.90 -6.37
CA GLN A 83 16.69 7.48 -7.16
C GLN A 83 15.56 6.45 -7.34
N ILE A 84 14.32 6.88 -7.14
CA ILE A 84 13.13 6.01 -7.30
C ILE A 84 12.04 6.75 -8.07
N GLN A 85 11.41 6.02 -9.00
CA GLN A 85 10.20 6.47 -9.67
C GLN A 85 8.97 6.23 -8.79
N ILE A 86 8.56 7.26 -8.06
CA ILE A 86 7.35 7.23 -7.21
C ILE A 86 6.11 7.81 -7.91
N ARG A 87 6.27 8.34 -9.13
CA ARG A 87 5.22 9.00 -9.91
C ARG A 87 5.11 8.39 -11.30
N SER A 88 4.18 8.92 -12.11
CA SER A 88 4.01 8.53 -13.51
C SER A 88 5.33 8.57 -14.28
N ALA A 89 5.46 7.72 -15.30
CA ALA A 89 6.68 7.60 -16.10
C ALA A 89 7.08 8.89 -16.84
N ASP A 90 6.16 9.84 -16.97
CA ASP A 90 6.38 11.13 -17.64
C ASP A 90 7.07 12.18 -16.75
N GLU A 91 7.23 11.91 -15.44
CA GLU A 91 7.91 12.81 -14.49
C GLU A 91 9.35 12.36 -14.20
N PRO A 92 10.28 13.29 -13.90
CA PRO A 92 11.65 12.94 -13.56
C PRO A 92 11.72 12.12 -12.26
N MET A 93 12.79 11.33 -12.14
CA MET A 93 12.98 10.46 -10.98
C MET A 93 13.20 11.27 -9.70
N THR A 94 12.55 10.88 -8.60
CA THR A 94 12.78 11.51 -7.29
C THR A 94 14.07 10.97 -6.68
N THR A 95 14.99 11.87 -6.31
CA THR A 95 16.25 11.53 -5.66
C THR A 95 16.12 11.68 -4.15
N PHE A 96 16.51 10.66 -3.39
CA PHE A 96 16.56 10.67 -1.93
C PHE A 96 18.00 10.70 -1.47
N TYR A 97 18.28 11.56 -0.49
CA TYR A 97 19.61 11.71 0.10
C TYR A 97 19.57 11.40 1.59
N LYS A 98 20.69 10.88 2.11
CA LYS A 98 20.97 10.75 3.55
C LYS A 98 22.37 11.23 3.86
N CYS A 99 22.49 12.17 4.79
CA CYS A 99 23.79 12.68 5.21
C CYS A 99 24.62 11.57 5.85
N THR A 100 25.89 11.48 5.44
CA THR A 100 26.85 10.52 6.02
C THR A 100 27.24 10.85 7.46
N LYS A 101 27.11 12.12 7.90
CA LYS A 101 27.49 12.59 9.25
C LYS A 101 26.34 12.56 10.25
N CYS A 102 25.21 13.23 9.93
CA CYS A 102 24.10 13.39 10.88
C CYS A 102 22.91 12.45 10.60
N GLY A 103 22.93 11.70 9.50
CA GLY A 103 21.82 10.82 9.13
C GLY A 103 20.55 11.53 8.67
N TYR A 104 20.55 12.87 8.57
CA TYR A 104 19.41 13.64 8.06
C TYR A 104 19.06 13.19 6.65
N ARG A 105 17.76 12.94 6.40
CA ARG A 105 17.23 12.50 5.11
C ARG A 105 16.46 13.63 4.46
N TRP A 106 16.73 13.89 3.19
CA TRP A 106 15.97 14.84 2.38
C TRP A 106 15.72 14.27 0.99
N ARG A 107 14.79 14.89 0.25
CA ARG A 107 14.46 14.51 -1.12
C ARG A 107 14.60 15.72 -2.03
N GLU A 108 14.98 15.46 -3.26
CA GLU A 108 15.08 16.42 -4.35
C GLU A 108 14.32 15.83 -5.54
N GLY A 109 13.44 16.63 -6.12
CA GLY A 109 12.54 16.24 -7.22
C GLY A 109 12.05 17.47 -7.95
#